data_AF-A0A9X2E9H6-F1
#
_entry.id   AF-A0A9X2E9H6-F1
#
_cell.length_a   1.000
_cell.length_b   1.000
_cell.length_c   1.000
_cell.angle_alpha   90.00
_cell.angle_beta   90.00
_cell.angle_gamma   90.00
#
_symmetry.space_group_name_H-M   'P 1'
#
loop_
_entity.id
_entity.type
_entity.pdbx_description
1 polymer ?
#
loop_
_entity_poly.entity_id
_entity_poly.type
_entity_poly.pdbx_seq_one_letter_code
_entity_poly.pdbx_strand_id
1 'polypeptide(L)'
;MTGSAYRTALRPTTELGPFVSEAAVYALYPPIPFQGGIPYDWGVTSYVIVSSAMRAGDTQMYACTENGDLLSWVPLEQVPVADHRKCLRVAGYELEEVAPRGAA
;
A
#
# COMPACT_ATOMS: atom_id res chain seq x y z
N MET A 1 -3.88 -5.79 -17.78
CA MET A 1 -4.95 -6.29 -16.91
C MET A 1 -4.83 -5.48 -15.63
N THR A 2 -5.87 -4.72 -15.27
CA THR A 2 -5.89 -3.91 -14.05
C THR A 2 -6.31 -4.80 -12.88
N GLY A 3 -5.61 -4.69 -11.76
CA GLY A 3 -6.03 -5.30 -10.50
C GLY A 3 -7.03 -4.44 -9.74
N SER A 4 -7.50 -4.94 -8.61
CA SER A 4 -8.35 -4.24 -7.65
C SER A 4 -7.59 -4.04 -6.34
N ALA A 5 -7.75 -2.87 -5.75
CA ALA A 5 -7.28 -2.54 -4.43
C ALA A 5 -8.47 -2.29 -3.51
N TYR A 6 -8.43 -2.83 -2.29
CA TYR A 6 -9.49 -2.72 -1.31
C TYR A 6 -8.95 -2.12 -0.03
N ARG A 7 -9.53 -1.01 0.42
CA ARG A 7 -9.12 -0.39 1.68
C ARG A 7 -9.47 -1.31 2.85
N THR A 8 -8.48 -1.63 3.68
CA THR A 8 -8.69 -2.46 4.88
C THR A 8 -8.94 -1.59 6.12
N ALA A 9 -9.35 -2.23 7.21
CA ALA A 9 -9.44 -1.59 8.52
C ALA A 9 -8.08 -1.54 9.25
N LEU A 10 -7.03 -2.13 8.68
CA LEU A 10 -5.71 -2.22 9.31
C LEU A 10 -5.01 -0.86 9.34
N ARG A 11 -4.26 -0.65 10.42
CA ARG A 11 -3.34 0.49 10.56
C ARG A 11 -1.95 0.01 10.16
N PRO A 12 -1.19 0.77 9.37
CA PRO A 12 0.22 0.47 9.12
C PRO A 12 1.00 0.46 10.44
N THR A 13 1.76 -0.60 10.68
CA THR A 13 2.60 -0.75 11.87
C THR A 13 4.06 -0.67 11.47
N THR A 14 4.78 0.35 11.98
CA THR A 14 6.25 0.35 11.97
C THR A 14 6.80 0.94 13.25
N GLU A 15 7.92 0.39 13.70
CA GLU A 15 8.69 0.93 14.83
C GLU A 15 9.38 2.27 14.48
N LEU A 16 9.46 2.66 13.20
CA LEU A 16 10.34 3.73 12.72
C LEU A 16 9.64 4.97 12.12
N GLY A 17 8.32 5.08 12.21
CA GLY A 17 7.65 6.38 12.15
C GLY A 17 7.46 7.13 10.81
N PRO A 18 7.61 6.58 9.58
CA PRO A 18 7.23 7.31 8.37
C PRO A 18 5.72 7.23 8.05
N PHE A 19 4.93 6.51 8.84
CA PHE A 19 3.48 6.39 8.67
C PHE A 19 2.66 7.23 9.67
N VAL A 20 3.32 8.16 10.36
CA VAL A 20 2.74 9.00 11.44
C VAL A 20 1.63 9.96 10.99
N SER A 21 1.39 10.15 9.68
CA SER A 21 0.19 10.82 9.19
C SER A 21 -0.21 10.30 7.80
N GLU A 22 -1.50 10.05 7.58
CA GLU A 22 -2.08 9.71 6.27
C GLU A 22 -1.47 8.47 5.57
N ALA A 23 -1.49 7.35 6.28
CA ALA A 23 -1.18 6.04 5.71
C ALA A 23 -2.36 5.06 5.90
N ALA A 24 -2.55 4.16 4.94
CA ALA A 24 -3.59 3.13 4.98
C ALA A 24 -3.10 1.83 4.34
N VAL A 25 -3.64 0.71 4.82
CA VAL A 25 -3.35 -0.62 4.27
C VAL A 25 -4.43 -1.01 3.26
N TYR A 26 -4.01 -1.50 2.11
CA TYR A 26 -4.86 -1.99 1.04
C TYR A 26 -4.57 -3.45 0.75
N ALA A 27 -5.62 -4.24 0.54
CA ALA A 27 -5.51 -5.57 -0.03
C ALA A 27 -5.56 -5.47 -1.57
N LEU A 28 -4.74 -6.25 -2.27
CA LEU A 28 -4.58 -6.23 -3.71
C LEU A 28 -4.96 -7.57 -4.34
N TYR A 29 -5.60 -7.52 -5.50
CA TYR A 29 -5.81 -8.67 -6.37
C TYR A 29 -5.61 -8.29 -7.84
N PRO A 30 -4.70 -8.91 -8.60
CA PRO A 30 -3.81 -10.01 -8.18
C PRO A 30 -2.72 -9.54 -7.20
N PRO A 31 -2.00 -10.48 -6.54
CA PRO A 31 -0.84 -10.15 -5.72
C PRO A 31 0.30 -9.51 -6.55
N ILE A 32 1.13 -8.67 -5.91
CA ILE A 32 2.26 -7.98 -6.54
C ILE A 32 3.60 -8.55 -6.05
N PRO A 33 4.60 -8.76 -6.94
CA PRO A 33 5.95 -9.08 -6.49
C PRO A 33 6.60 -7.89 -5.79
N PHE A 34 7.50 -8.17 -4.86
CA PHE A 34 8.30 -7.14 -4.19
C PHE A 34 9.73 -7.60 -3.97
N GLN A 35 10.64 -6.65 -3.90
CA GLN A 35 12.01 -6.90 -3.47
C GLN A 35 12.11 -6.72 -1.95
N GLY A 36 12.41 -7.81 -1.25
CA GLY A 36 12.67 -7.82 0.18
C GLY A 36 14.04 -7.25 0.55
N GLY A 37 14.46 -7.50 1.79
CA GLY A 37 15.76 -7.06 2.32
C GLY A 37 16.97 -7.68 1.61
N ILE A 38 18.16 -7.11 1.88
CA ILE A 38 19.43 -7.47 1.22
C ILE A 38 19.92 -8.86 1.70
N PRO A 39 20.43 -9.73 0.79
CA PRO A 39 20.58 -9.55 -0.65
C PRO A 39 19.55 -10.40 -1.44
N TYR A 40 18.50 -9.74 -1.93
CA TYR A 40 17.61 -10.20 -3.02
C TYR A 40 16.68 -11.39 -2.70
N ASP A 41 15.92 -11.29 -1.61
CA ASP A 41 14.73 -12.14 -1.48
C ASP A 41 13.57 -11.51 -2.27
N TRP A 42 13.06 -12.21 -3.28
CA TRP A 42 11.87 -11.79 -4.01
C TRP A 42 10.66 -12.44 -3.38
N GLY A 43 9.72 -11.61 -2.94
CA GLY A 43 8.47 -12.05 -2.38
C GLY A 43 7.28 -11.70 -3.26
N VAL A 44 6.12 -12.17 -2.86
CA VAL A 44 4.83 -11.77 -3.40
C VAL A 44 3.95 -11.34 -2.23
N THR A 45 3.24 -10.23 -2.36
CA THR A 45 2.29 -9.77 -1.35
C THR A 45 0.94 -9.43 -1.96
N SER A 46 -0.11 -9.64 -1.17
CA SER A 46 -1.47 -9.17 -1.42
C SER A 46 -1.82 -7.94 -0.58
N TYR A 47 -0.87 -7.39 0.18
CA TYR A 47 -1.12 -6.27 1.07
C TYR A 47 -0.05 -5.20 0.91
N VAL A 48 -0.49 -3.95 0.86
CA VAL A 48 0.40 -2.79 0.75
C VAL A 48 0.02 -1.68 1.71
N ILE A 49 1.02 -0.98 2.22
CA ILE A 49 0.86 0.29 2.90
C ILE A 49 1.01 1.39 1.86
N VAL A 50 0.00 2.25 1.73
CA VAL A 50 0.10 3.47 0.93
C VAL A 50 0.19 4.64 1.90
N SER A 51 1.25 5.43 1.81
CA SER A 51 1.55 6.56 2.70
C SER A 51 1.71 7.85 1.92
N SER A 52 1.05 8.91 2.38
CA SER A 52 1.16 10.28 1.83
C SER A 52 2.16 11.15 2.62
N ALA A 53 2.75 10.62 3.68
CA ALA A 53 3.65 11.38 4.54
C ALA A 53 5.09 11.32 4.03
N MET A 54 5.56 12.43 3.44
CA MET A 54 6.77 13.15 3.89
C MET A 54 7.13 14.27 2.91
N ARG A 55 7.15 15.52 3.42
CA ARG A 55 7.84 16.74 2.94
C ARG A 55 7.65 17.24 1.49
N ALA A 56 7.17 16.43 0.55
CA ALA A 56 7.04 16.77 -0.87
C ALA A 56 5.60 16.72 -1.40
N GLY A 57 4.66 16.18 -0.61
CA GLY A 57 3.31 15.88 -1.08
C GLY A 57 3.30 14.68 -2.02
N ASP A 58 4.17 13.70 -1.79
CA ASP A 58 4.26 12.46 -2.56
C ASP A 58 3.47 11.35 -1.88
N THR A 59 3.02 10.36 -2.65
CA THR A 59 2.46 9.10 -2.14
C THR A 59 3.38 7.95 -2.50
N GLN A 60 3.71 7.11 -1.52
CA GLN A 60 4.53 5.93 -1.69
C GLN A 60 3.77 4.67 -1.28
N MET A 61 3.99 3.59 -2.02
CA MET A 61 3.41 2.27 -1.77
C MET A 61 4.49 1.30 -1.34
N TYR A 62 4.24 0.53 -0.28
CA TYR A 62 5.18 -0.43 0.29
C TYR A 62 4.53 -1.80 0.49
N ALA A 63 5.29 -2.87 0.31
CA ALA A 63 4.84 -4.21 0.64
C ALA A 63 4.66 -4.39 2.16
N CYS A 64 3.56 -5.01 2.58
CA CYS A 64 3.34 -5.38 3.98
C CYS A 64 2.73 -6.78 4.12
N THR A 65 2.72 -7.29 5.35
CA THR A 65 2.03 -8.52 5.75
C THR A 65 0.51 -8.31 5.74
N GLU A 66 -0.24 -9.40 5.86
CA GLU A 66 -1.70 -9.36 6.08
C GLU A 66 -2.11 -8.65 7.37
N ASN A 67 -1.18 -8.43 8.30
CA ASN A 67 -1.42 -7.69 9.55
C ASN A 67 -1.06 -6.20 9.42
N GLY A 68 -0.52 -5.77 8.28
CA GLY A 68 -0.08 -4.39 8.04
C GLY A 68 1.37 -4.09 8.46
N ASP A 69 2.17 -5.12 8.76
CA ASP A 69 3.58 -4.96 9.11
C ASP A 69 4.43 -4.80 7.86
N LEU A 70 5.32 -3.81 7.85
CA LEU A 70 6.18 -3.55 6.69
C LEU A 70 7.11 -4.73 6.36
N LEU A 71 7.12 -5.14 5.10
CA LEU A 71 8.01 -6.20 4.59
C LEU A 71 9.29 -5.66 3.95
N SER A 72 9.24 -4.46 3.37
CA SER A 72 10.39 -3.85 2.69
C SER A 72 10.29 -2.34 2.72
N TRP A 73 11.44 -1.68 2.91
CA TRP A 73 11.58 -0.22 2.79
C TRP A 73 11.78 0.23 1.34
N VAL A 74 11.90 -0.70 0.39
CA VAL A 74 11.93 -0.40 -1.04
C VAL A 74 10.49 -0.10 -1.49
N PRO A 75 10.18 1.12 -1.95
CA PRO A 75 8.85 1.42 -2.47
C PRO A 75 8.54 0.56 -3.69
N LEU A 76 7.33 0.02 -3.73
CA LEU A 76 6.76 -0.60 -4.91
C LEU A 76 6.42 0.43 -5.98
N GLU A 77 5.90 1.58 -5.53
CA GLU A 77 5.58 2.72 -6.39
C GLU A 77 5.69 4.03 -5.63
N GLN A 78 5.89 5.12 -6.39
CA GLN A 78 5.89 6.49 -5.88
C GLN A 78 5.24 7.43 -6.89
N VAL A 79 4.38 8.32 -6.43
CA VAL A 79 3.79 9.39 -7.23
C VAL A 79 3.99 10.75 -6.56
N PRO A 80 4.32 11.81 -7.31
CA PRO A 80 4.58 13.14 -6.75
C PRO A 80 3.28 13.92 -6.49
N VAL A 81 2.33 13.28 -5.79
CA VAL A 81 1.06 13.84 -5.35
C VAL A 81 0.52 13.02 -4.18
N ALA A 82 -0.11 13.68 -3.21
CA ALA A 82 -0.73 13.07 -2.03
C ALA A 82 -2.12 12.51 -2.41
N ASP A 83 -2.13 11.39 -3.15
CA ASP A 83 -3.33 10.72 -3.63
C ASP A 83 -3.10 9.20 -3.70
N HIS A 84 -3.68 8.49 -2.75
CA HIS A 84 -3.63 7.03 -2.66
C HIS A 84 -4.24 6.36 -3.90
N ARG A 85 -5.37 6.87 -4.41
CA ARG A 85 -6.06 6.28 -5.56
C ARG A 85 -5.18 6.42 -6.81
N LYS A 86 -4.52 7.56 -6.98
CA LYS A 86 -3.58 7.75 -8.09
C LYS A 86 -2.33 6.86 -7.95
N CYS A 87 -1.79 6.71 -6.74
CA CYS A 87 -0.66 5.80 -6.50
C CYS A 87 -1.02 4.35 -6.86
N LEU A 88 -2.16 3.85 -6.37
CA LEU A 88 -2.66 2.50 -6.69
C LEU A 88 -2.90 2.33 -8.20
N ARG A 89 -3.47 3.32 -8.87
CA ARG A 89 -3.73 3.26 -10.32
C ARG A 89 -2.45 3.22 -11.15
N VAL A 90 -1.41 3.96 -10.75
CA VAL A 90 -0.09 3.88 -11.39
C VAL A 90 0.53 2.49 -11.21
N ALA A 91 0.32 1.88 -10.04
CA ALA A 91 0.69 0.48 -9.78
C ALA A 91 -0.18 -0.55 -10.54
N GLY A 92 -1.19 -0.11 -11.30
CA GLY A 92 -2.08 -0.97 -12.07
C GLY A 92 -3.32 -1.48 -11.31
N TYR A 93 -3.69 -0.85 -10.19
CA TYR A 93 -4.85 -1.22 -9.37
C TYR A 93 -5.91 -0.13 -9.32
N GLU A 94 -7.17 -0.50 -9.50
CA GLU A 94 -8.30 0.38 -9.25
C GLU A 94 -8.79 0.24 -7.82
N LEU A 95 -9.02 1.37 -7.13
CA LEU A 95 -9.53 1.36 -5.76
C LEU A 95 -11.04 1.06 -5.78
N GLU A 96 -11.41 -0.09 -5.24
CA GLU A 96 -12.80 -0.52 -5.11
C GLU A 96 -13.40 -0.02 -3.78
N GLU A 97 -14.58 0.58 -3.87
CA GLU A 97 -15.35 0.99 -2.70
C GLU A 97 -16.18 -0.18 -2.20
N VAL A 98 -15.73 -0.81 -1.11
CA VAL A 98 -16.52 -1.85 -0.44
C VAL A 98 -17.52 -1.17 0.49
N ALA A 99 -18.80 -1.20 0.13
CA ALA A 99 -19.85 -0.73 1.00
C ALA A 99 -19.80 -1.49 2.34
N PRO A 100 -19.88 -0.80 3.50
CA PRO A 100 -19.97 -1.49 4.78
C PRO A 100 -21.24 -2.35 4.79
N ARG A 101 -21.13 -3.61 5.24
CA ARG A 101 -22.29 -4.48 5.45
C ARG A 101 -23.28 -3.76 6.37
N GLY A 102 -24.47 -3.43 5.87
CA GLY A 102 -25.56 -2.83 6.67
C GLY A 102 -26.14 -1.51 6.15
N ALA A 103 -25.72 -1.00 4.99
CA ALA A 103 -26.42 0.09 4.31
C ALA A 103 -27.60 -0.44 3.48
N ALA A 104 -28.66 -0.89 4.14
CA ALA A 104 -29.98 -1.18 3.55
C ALA A 104 -31.07 -0.88 4.57
#